data_AF-A0A7X6TK17-F1
#
_entry.id   AF-A0A7X6TK17-F1
#
_cell.length_a   1.000
_cell.length_b   1.000
_cell.length_c   1.000
_cell.angle_alpha   90.00
_cell.angle_beta   90.00
_cell.angle_gamma   90.00
#
_symmetry.space_group_name_H-M   'P 1'
#
loop_
_entity.id
_entity.type
_entity.pdbx_description
1 polymer ?
#
loop_
_entity_poly.entity_id
_entity_poly.type
_entity_poly.pdbx_seq_one_letter_code
_entity_poly.pdbx_strand_id
1 'polypeptide(L)'
;MAAQQPLTEQLNLLTAGGFSVLDVLAENTLAEKITAIVLDSAATSFAPAIAALFADLKKQVAALDTSTTRVVVFGGGTGLSNIVGGDSRRPDWGHRPFTGLKELFPRVNSVVCITDDGGSTGELQKDLPLIALGDLRHVLISSIRRENLLREYGLDTDEAGRTATALHAIFNYRFISPPHEPGQLLSDTGARLADLPQPLLAYLRELVERLHHDPRLAPALHRPQCLGNLLLASAVYRQLNGSLTAAELLASHQTVRTATVRGLAELCARLGAPSQAVLPCTTTLAQLQVLYSNG
;
A
#
# COMPACT_ATOMS: atom_id res chain seq x y z
N MET A 1 -31.88 -10.65 61.35
CA MET A 1 -30.47 -10.20 61.32
C MET A 1 -29.53 -11.15 60.53
N ALA A 2 -30.02 -11.94 59.56
CA ALA A 2 -29.18 -12.90 58.82
C ALA A 2 -28.83 -12.51 57.36
N ALA A 3 -29.28 -11.33 56.89
CA ALA A 3 -29.11 -10.89 55.50
C ALA A 3 -27.97 -9.86 55.28
N GLN A 4 -27.30 -9.39 56.36
CA GLN A 4 -26.28 -8.33 56.28
C GLN A 4 -24.83 -8.86 56.12
N GLN A 5 -24.55 -10.10 56.51
CA GLN A 5 -23.23 -10.73 56.33
C GLN A 5 -22.81 -10.89 54.86
N PRO A 6 -23.67 -11.37 53.92
CA PRO A 6 -23.25 -11.55 52.53
C PRO A 6 -22.96 -10.22 51.80
N LEU A 7 -23.71 -9.15 52.14
CA LEU A 7 -23.47 -7.83 51.56
C LEU A 7 -22.14 -7.23 52.03
N THR A 8 -21.80 -7.40 53.32
CA THR A 8 -20.57 -6.86 53.89
C THR A 8 -19.34 -7.57 53.32
N GLU A 9 -19.39 -8.89 53.14
CA GLU A 9 -18.34 -9.66 52.47
C GLU A 9 -18.20 -9.27 50.99
N GLN A 10 -19.31 -9.08 50.27
CA GLN A 10 -19.27 -8.57 48.89
C GLN A 10 -18.66 -7.17 48.80
N LEU A 11 -19.03 -6.26 49.70
CA LEU A 11 -18.47 -4.90 49.74
C LEU A 11 -16.98 -4.93 50.06
N ASN A 12 -16.55 -5.78 51.00
CA ASN A 12 -15.14 -5.97 51.32
C ASN A 12 -14.35 -6.52 50.12
N LEU A 13 -14.92 -7.50 49.39
CA LEU A 13 -14.36 -8.03 48.15
C LEU A 13 -14.21 -6.93 47.08
N LEU A 14 -15.23 -6.10 46.89
CA LEU A 14 -15.20 -4.96 45.95
C LEU A 14 -14.17 -3.88 46.33
N THR A 15 -13.82 -3.78 47.61
CA THR A 15 -12.82 -2.82 48.13
C THR A 15 -11.44 -3.44 48.36
N ALA A 16 -11.28 -4.75 48.18
CA ALA A 16 -10.03 -5.44 48.42
C ALA A 16 -8.98 -5.04 47.37
N GLY A 17 -7.73 -4.83 47.83
CA GLY A 17 -6.60 -4.44 46.99
C GLY A 17 -6.19 -5.54 46.02
N GLY A 18 -6.89 -5.63 44.89
CA GLY A 18 -6.62 -6.57 43.81
C GLY A 18 -7.16 -6.11 42.44
N PHE A 19 -7.91 -5.01 42.38
CA PHE A 19 -8.41 -4.44 41.14
C PHE A 19 -7.36 -3.55 40.47
N SER A 20 -7.08 -3.83 39.20
CA SER A 20 -6.33 -2.93 38.34
C SER A 20 -7.25 -1.81 37.83
N VAL A 21 -6.67 -0.64 37.56
CA VAL A 21 -7.37 0.43 36.83
C VAL A 21 -7.86 -0.06 35.46
N LEU A 22 -7.21 -1.08 34.89
CA LEU A 22 -7.62 -1.70 33.64
C LEU A 22 -8.89 -2.57 33.76
N ASP A 23 -9.33 -2.92 34.97
CA ASP A 23 -10.52 -3.77 35.17
C ASP A 23 -11.84 -3.00 35.02
N VAL A 24 -11.78 -1.68 34.86
CA VAL A 24 -12.93 -0.83 34.52
C VAL A 24 -13.33 -0.92 33.05
N LEU A 25 -12.48 -1.53 32.21
CA LEU A 25 -12.70 -1.74 30.79
C LEU A 25 -13.44 -3.05 30.54
N ALA A 26 -14.34 -3.07 29.55
CA ALA A 26 -15.19 -4.22 29.24
C ALA A 26 -14.44 -5.34 28.51
N GLU A 27 -13.29 -5.01 27.93
CA GLU A 27 -12.44 -5.88 27.15
C GLU A 27 -11.77 -6.95 28.02
N ASN A 28 -11.62 -8.16 27.46
CA ASN A 28 -11.19 -9.31 28.26
C ASN A 28 -9.67 -9.44 28.31
N THR A 29 -8.98 -9.02 27.25
CA THR A 29 -7.52 -9.14 27.14
C THR A 29 -6.83 -7.79 27.31
N LEU A 30 -5.59 -7.81 27.79
CA LEU A 30 -4.77 -6.60 27.90
C LEU A 30 -4.63 -5.88 26.54
N ALA A 31 -4.52 -6.63 25.43
CA ALA A 31 -4.40 -6.06 24.10
C ALA A 31 -5.68 -5.32 23.66
N GLU A 32 -6.85 -5.92 23.89
CA GLU A 32 -8.14 -5.27 23.62
C GLU A 32 -8.34 -4.03 24.51
N LYS A 33 -8.00 -4.13 25.81
CA LYS A 33 -8.06 -3.01 26.76
C LYS A 33 -7.18 -1.83 26.32
N ILE A 34 -5.93 -2.09 25.94
CA ILE A 34 -5.02 -1.04 25.40
C ILE A 34 -5.59 -0.46 24.10
N THR A 35 -6.13 -1.31 23.22
CA THR A 35 -6.74 -0.87 21.96
C THR A 35 -7.93 0.07 22.22
N ALA A 36 -8.80 -0.27 23.18
CA ALA A 36 -9.94 0.57 23.57
C ALA A 36 -9.51 1.92 24.15
N ILE A 37 -8.44 1.95 24.96
CA ILE A 37 -7.86 3.20 25.47
C ILE A 37 -7.33 4.06 24.31
N VAL A 38 -6.61 3.47 23.37
CA VAL A 38 -6.01 4.21 22.24
C VAL A 38 -7.07 4.73 21.26
N LEU A 39 -8.12 3.95 21.00
CA LEU A 39 -9.19 4.29 20.06
C LEU A 39 -10.28 5.20 20.64
N ASP A 40 -10.10 5.71 21.87
CA ASP A 40 -11.04 6.61 22.56
C ASP A 40 -12.44 6.04 22.80
N SER A 41 -12.67 4.74 22.61
CA SER A 41 -13.95 4.10 22.91
C SER A 41 -14.29 4.10 24.40
N ALA A 42 -13.33 4.42 25.26
CA ALA A 42 -13.44 4.43 26.72
C ALA A 42 -13.64 5.83 27.34
N ALA A 43 -13.46 6.94 26.59
CA ALA A 43 -13.09 8.21 27.20
C ALA A 43 -14.23 9.01 27.89
N THR A 44 -15.50 8.68 27.68
CA THR A 44 -16.61 9.56 28.13
C THR A 44 -17.27 9.20 29.46
N SER A 45 -16.89 8.10 30.12
CA SER A 45 -17.66 7.58 31.26
C SER A 45 -16.87 7.35 32.55
N PHE A 46 -15.58 7.67 32.60
CA PHE A 46 -14.73 7.40 33.76
C PHE A 46 -14.46 8.62 34.64
N ALA A 47 -14.16 8.37 35.91
CA ALA A 47 -13.73 9.41 36.85
C ALA A 47 -12.47 10.14 36.31
N PRO A 48 -12.31 11.45 36.59
CA PRO A 48 -11.21 12.26 36.04
C PRO A 48 -9.80 11.67 36.26
N ALA A 49 -9.56 11.03 37.40
CA ALA A 49 -8.28 10.40 37.70
C ALA A 49 -7.95 9.21 36.77
N ILE A 50 -8.95 8.38 36.44
CA ILE A 50 -8.80 7.24 35.52
C ILE A 50 -8.61 7.75 34.10
N ALA A 51 -9.41 8.75 33.69
CA ALA A 51 -9.29 9.38 32.39
C ALA A 51 -7.88 9.98 32.16
N ALA A 52 -7.29 10.61 33.19
CA ALA A 52 -5.93 11.12 33.13
C ALA A 52 -4.89 10.01 32.93
N LEU A 53 -5.01 8.89 33.67
CA LEU A 53 -4.11 7.74 33.51
C LEU A 53 -4.19 7.13 32.09
N PHE A 54 -5.40 6.99 31.55
CA PHE A 54 -5.60 6.49 30.18
C PHE A 54 -5.08 7.47 29.13
N ALA A 55 -5.27 8.77 29.32
CA ALA A 55 -4.71 9.79 28.44
C ALA A 55 -3.17 9.76 28.45
N ASP A 56 -2.54 9.56 29.61
CA ASP A 56 -1.09 9.45 29.70
C ASP A 56 -0.55 8.15 29.10
N LEU A 57 -1.24 7.02 29.30
CA LEU A 57 -0.90 5.77 28.61
C LEU A 57 -1.02 5.93 27.08
N LYS A 58 -2.08 6.58 26.59
CA LYS A 58 -2.27 6.87 25.16
C LYS A 58 -1.11 7.70 24.60
N LYS A 59 -0.65 8.73 25.32
CA LYS A 59 0.54 9.51 24.95
C LYS A 59 1.80 8.65 24.92
N GLN A 60 2.00 7.78 25.92
CA GLN A 60 3.17 6.89 25.98
C GLN A 60 3.18 5.89 24.82
N VAL A 61 2.02 5.28 24.51
CA VAL A 61 1.87 4.37 23.36
C VAL A 61 2.15 5.10 22.04
N ALA A 62 1.64 6.31 21.87
CA ALA A 62 1.90 7.12 20.68
C ALA A 62 3.36 7.57 20.53
N ALA A 63 4.12 7.62 21.64
CA ALA A 63 5.53 8.01 21.67
C ALA A 63 6.50 6.82 21.58
N LEU A 64 6.01 5.58 21.47
CA LEU A 64 6.87 4.41 21.33
C LEU A 64 7.72 4.51 20.06
N ASP A 65 9.03 4.30 20.21
CA ASP A 65 9.93 4.22 19.06
C ASP A 65 9.73 2.88 18.33
N THR A 66 9.15 2.97 17.15
CA THR A 66 8.87 1.86 16.23
C THR A 66 9.90 1.75 15.10
N SER A 67 10.95 2.58 15.11
CA SER A 67 11.93 2.69 14.02
C SER A 67 12.64 1.38 13.69
N THR A 68 12.76 0.48 14.67
CA THR A 68 13.40 -0.83 14.52
C THR A 68 12.44 -1.97 14.21
N THR A 69 11.15 -1.80 14.50
CA THR A 69 10.09 -2.79 14.31
C THR A 69 9.88 -3.09 12.82
N ARG A 70 9.99 -4.36 12.45
CA ARG A 70 9.71 -4.84 11.09
C ARG A 70 8.28 -5.34 11.02
N VAL A 71 7.48 -4.75 10.15
CA VAL A 71 6.07 -5.09 9.97
C VAL A 71 5.87 -5.68 8.59
N VAL A 72 5.25 -6.85 8.50
CA VAL A 72 4.89 -7.46 7.23
C VAL A 72 3.38 -7.60 7.18
N VAL A 73 2.78 -7.06 6.12
CA VAL A 73 1.32 -7.06 5.93
C VAL A 73 0.99 -7.89 4.70
N PHE A 74 0.07 -8.85 4.84
CA PHE A 74 -0.40 -9.69 3.74
C PHE A 74 -1.81 -9.26 3.35
N GLY A 75 -2.10 -9.23 2.06
CA GLY A 75 -3.45 -8.96 1.58
C GLY A 75 -3.52 -8.66 0.10
N GLY A 76 -4.66 -8.14 -0.33
CA GLY A 76 -4.91 -7.71 -1.70
C GLY A 76 -5.96 -6.62 -1.73
N GLY A 77 -6.20 -6.11 -2.93
CA GLY A 77 -7.16 -5.07 -3.18
C GLY A 77 -6.92 -3.81 -2.35
N THR A 78 -8.04 -3.20 -2.02
CA THR A 78 -8.11 -1.81 -1.59
C THR A 78 -7.93 -1.71 -0.08
N GLY A 79 -8.34 -2.74 0.66
CA GLY A 79 -8.13 -2.86 2.10
C GLY A 79 -6.65 -2.78 2.48
N LEU A 80 -5.77 -3.51 1.77
CA LEU A 80 -4.33 -3.47 2.02
C LEU A 80 -3.74 -2.07 1.76
N SER A 81 -4.04 -1.48 0.60
CA SER A 81 -3.55 -0.13 0.28
C SER A 81 -4.04 0.91 1.30
N ASN A 82 -5.28 0.77 1.79
CA ASN A 82 -5.90 1.65 2.76
C ASN A 82 -5.18 1.63 4.12
N ILE A 83 -4.84 0.46 4.64
CA ILE A 83 -4.10 0.36 5.91
C ILE A 83 -2.65 0.81 5.77
N VAL A 84 -2.00 0.55 4.63
CA VAL A 84 -0.58 0.90 4.42
C VAL A 84 -0.39 2.40 4.32
N GLY A 85 -1.24 3.08 3.54
CA GLY A 85 -1.14 4.52 3.37
C GLY A 85 -2.32 5.20 2.69
N GLY A 86 -3.53 4.72 2.97
CA GLY A 86 -4.79 5.22 2.40
C GLY A 86 -5.13 4.62 1.03
N ASP A 87 -6.43 4.58 0.71
CA ASP A 87 -6.93 4.08 -0.57
C ASP A 87 -6.51 5.01 -1.71
N SER A 88 -5.45 4.59 -2.43
CA SER A 88 -4.85 5.34 -3.54
C SER A 88 -5.72 5.39 -4.80
N ARG A 89 -6.99 4.96 -4.73
CA ARG A 89 -7.98 5.17 -5.80
C ARG A 89 -8.82 6.42 -5.58
N ARG A 90 -8.85 6.94 -4.36
CA ARG A 90 -9.73 8.05 -4.04
C ARG A 90 -9.15 9.36 -4.57
N PRO A 91 -9.96 10.22 -5.21
CA PRO A 91 -9.48 11.51 -5.73
C PRO A 91 -8.82 12.40 -4.67
N ASP A 92 -9.23 12.27 -3.40
CA ASP A 92 -8.73 13.04 -2.26
C ASP A 92 -7.47 12.45 -1.60
N TRP A 93 -6.94 11.32 -2.09
CA TRP A 93 -5.74 10.68 -1.52
C TRP A 93 -4.53 11.63 -1.47
N GLY A 94 -4.36 12.45 -2.52
CA GLY A 94 -3.27 13.43 -2.63
C GLY A 94 -3.26 14.50 -1.53
N HIS A 95 -4.35 14.69 -0.78
CA HIS A 95 -4.38 15.64 0.35
C HIS A 95 -3.58 15.14 1.56
N ARG A 96 -3.50 13.82 1.77
CA ARG A 96 -2.80 13.22 2.92
C ARG A 96 -2.05 11.94 2.51
N PRO A 97 -1.10 12.02 1.57
CA PRO A 97 -0.47 10.86 0.94
C PRO A 97 0.50 10.12 1.87
N PHE A 98 0.86 10.69 3.03
CA PHE A 98 1.88 10.16 3.94
C PHE A 98 1.30 9.67 5.28
N THR A 99 0.13 9.03 5.24
CA THR A 99 -0.58 8.51 6.42
C THR A 99 -0.53 6.98 6.49
N GLY A 100 -1.19 6.37 7.47
CA GLY A 100 -1.37 4.91 7.58
C GLY A 100 -0.22 4.21 8.29
N LEU A 101 -0.10 2.88 8.14
CA LEU A 101 0.93 2.10 8.81
C LEU A 101 2.36 2.56 8.47
N LYS A 102 2.61 3.12 7.29
CA LYS A 102 3.94 3.64 6.92
C LYS A 102 4.36 4.89 7.69
N GLU A 103 3.41 5.62 8.27
CA GLU A 103 3.66 6.75 9.17
C GLU A 103 4.19 6.23 10.50
N LEU A 104 3.59 5.15 11.00
CA LEU A 104 3.93 4.55 12.29
C LEU A 104 5.11 3.59 12.21
N PHE A 105 5.31 2.87 11.10
CA PHE A 105 6.31 1.81 10.99
C PHE A 105 7.21 2.04 9.79
N PRO A 106 8.42 2.61 9.98
CA PRO A 106 9.35 2.89 8.88
C PRO A 106 9.80 1.66 8.10
N ARG A 107 9.68 0.46 8.69
CA ARG A 107 10.07 -0.83 8.10
C ARG A 107 8.84 -1.72 7.86
N VAL A 108 7.78 -1.12 7.30
CA VAL A 108 6.61 -1.85 6.80
C VAL A 108 6.84 -2.37 5.38
N ASN A 109 6.52 -3.63 5.16
CA ASN A 109 6.56 -4.29 3.86
C ASN A 109 5.21 -4.97 3.61
N SER A 110 4.78 -4.97 2.36
CA SER A 110 3.50 -5.56 1.95
C SER A 110 3.72 -6.72 0.99
N VAL A 111 3.06 -7.84 1.29
CA VAL A 111 2.98 -9.01 0.43
C VAL A 111 1.58 -9.05 -0.19
N VAL A 112 1.52 -8.87 -1.50
CA VAL A 112 0.31 -8.53 -2.24
C VAL A 112 -0.20 -9.73 -3.04
N CYS A 113 -1.49 -10.00 -3.00
CA CYS A 113 -2.17 -10.99 -3.84
C CYS A 113 -2.04 -10.63 -5.33
N ILE A 114 -1.88 -11.65 -6.18
CA ILE A 114 -1.60 -11.49 -7.61
C ILE A 114 -2.60 -12.21 -8.52
N THR A 115 -3.76 -12.57 -7.99
CA THR A 115 -4.75 -13.43 -8.67
C THR A 115 -5.92 -12.66 -9.28
N ASP A 116 -5.91 -11.33 -9.21
CA ASP A 116 -6.91 -10.49 -9.89
C ASP A 116 -6.72 -10.59 -11.41
N ASP A 117 -7.77 -10.98 -12.12
CA ASP A 117 -7.85 -11.05 -13.58
C ASP A 117 -8.91 -10.10 -14.14
N GLY A 118 -9.43 -9.18 -13.31
CA GLY A 118 -10.45 -8.21 -13.70
C GLY A 118 -9.90 -6.93 -14.34
N GLY A 119 -10.75 -6.25 -15.11
CA GLY A 119 -10.51 -4.90 -15.63
C GLY A 119 -9.17 -4.74 -16.37
N SER A 120 -8.43 -3.68 -16.03
CA SER A 120 -7.13 -3.40 -16.65
C SER A 120 -6.05 -4.44 -16.32
N THR A 121 -6.21 -5.22 -15.25
CA THR A 121 -5.28 -6.31 -14.94
C THR A 121 -5.51 -7.47 -15.91
N GLY A 122 -6.78 -7.86 -16.10
CA GLY A 122 -7.17 -8.88 -17.07
C GLY A 122 -6.80 -8.53 -18.50
N GLU A 123 -7.05 -7.28 -18.93
CA GLU A 123 -6.65 -6.84 -20.28
C GLU A 123 -5.13 -6.92 -20.48
N LEU A 124 -4.33 -6.56 -19.48
CA LEU A 124 -2.86 -6.66 -19.54
C LEU A 124 -2.37 -8.11 -19.69
N GLN A 125 -2.97 -9.04 -18.94
CA GLN A 125 -2.58 -10.46 -18.94
C GLN A 125 -2.88 -11.18 -20.26
N LYS A 126 -3.75 -10.62 -21.12
CA LYS A 126 -3.99 -11.16 -22.47
C LYS A 126 -2.79 -11.00 -23.40
N ASP A 127 -1.96 -9.98 -23.15
CA ASP A 127 -0.83 -9.66 -24.01
C ASP A 127 0.53 -9.96 -23.36
N LEU A 128 0.62 -9.92 -22.02
CA LEU A 128 1.89 -10.05 -21.29
C LEU A 128 1.89 -11.25 -20.33
N PRO A 129 2.97 -12.06 -20.30
CA PRO A 129 3.12 -13.16 -19.36
C PRO A 129 3.58 -12.67 -17.97
N LEU A 130 2.82 -11.74 -17.38
CA LEU A 130 3.08 -11.14 -16.07
C LEU A 130 1.97 -11.46 -15.08
N ILE A 131 2.34 -11.58 -13.81
CA ILE A 131 1.40 -11.63 -12.67
C ILE A 131 0.48 -10.40 -12.66
N ALA A 132 -0.65 -10.48 -11.96
CA ALA A 132 -1.52 -9.33 -11.77
C ALA A 132 -0.75 -8.14 -11.17
N LEU A 133 -0.82 -6.99 -11.84
CA LEU A 133 -0.12 -5.76 -11.42
C LEU A 133 -1.03 -4.75 -10.73
N GLY A 134 -2.36 -4.93 -10.80
CA GLY A 134 -3.34 -3.96 -10.30
C GLY A 134 -3.21 -3.66 -8.81
N ASP A 135 -3.17 -4.69 -7.97
CA ASP A 135 -3.04 -4.52 -6.52
C ASP A 135 -1.64 -4.07 -6.12
N LEU A 136 -0.60 -4.59 -6.80
CA LEU A 136 0.78 -4.14 -6.61
C LEU A 136 0.90 -2.63 -6.82
N ARG A 137 0.26 -2.09 -7.87
CA ARG A 137 0.19 -0.66 -8.16
C ARG A 137 -0.42 0.15 -7.03
N HIS A 138 -1.56 -0.29 -6.51
CA HIS A 138 -2.24 0.43 -5.44
C HIS A 138 -1.40 0.49 -4.17
N VAL A 139 -0.82 -0.65 -3.77
CA VAL A 139 0.03 -0.73 -2.59
C VAL A 139 1.32 0.05 -2.78
N LEU A 140 1.88 0.09 -3.99
CA LEU A 140 3.08 0.85 -4.32
C LEU A 140 2.86 2.36 -4.12
N ILE A 141 1.75 2.92 -4.63
CA ILE A 141 1.42 4.32 -4.43
C ILE A 141 1.17 4.61 -2.95
N SER A 142 0.41 3.74 -2.28
CA SER A 142 0.18 3.84 -0.84
C SER A 142 1.46 3.65 -0.02
N SER A 143 2.56 3.15 -0.59
CA SER A 143 3.85 2.97 0.09
C SER A 143 4.85 4.13 -0.09
N ILE A 144 4.52 5.14 -0.90
CA ILE A 144 5.36 6.33 -1.07
C ILE A 144 5.55 7.04 0.27
N ARG A 145 6.79 7.41 0.59
CA ARG A 145 7.15 8.09 1.85
C ARG A 145 7.75 9.45 1.60
N ARG A 146 7.31 10.43 2.37
CA ARG A 146 7.85 11.80 2.34
C ARG A 146 9.36 11.80 2.55
N GLU A 147 9.84 11.10 3.57
CA GLU A 147 11.26 11.11 3.95
C GLU A 147 12.17 10.57 2.84
N ASN A 148 11.65 9.69 1.99
CA ASN A 148 12.39 9.18 0.84
C ASN A 148 12.37 10.17 -0.33
N LEU A 149 11.24 10.83 -0.60
CA LEU A 149 11.16 11.88 -1.62
C LEU A 149 12.09 13.06 -1.29
N LEU A 150 12.09 13.51 -0.03
CA LEU A 150 13.02 14.51 0.50
C LEU A 150 14.48 14.10 0.26
N ARG A 151 14.83 12.85 0.61
CA ARG A 151 16.21 12.36 0.54
C ARG A 151 16.70 12.11 -0.87
N GLU A 152 15.89 11.47 -1.71
CA GLU A 152 16.25 11.05 -3.06
C GLU A 152 16.31 12.25 -4.02
N TYR A 153 15.41 13.22 -3.85
CA TYR A 153 15.24 14.31 -4.80
C TYR A 153 15.53 15.70 -4.23
N GLY A 154 15.87 15.82 -2.94
CA GLY A 154 16.18 17.09 -2.29
C GLY A 154 14.95 18.01 -2.12
N LEU A 155 13.76 17.42 -2.08
CA LEU A 155 12.49 18.16 -2.01
C LEU A 155 12.21 18.68 -0.60
N ASP A 156 11.44 19.76 -0.49
CA ASP A 156 10.77 20.12 0.76
C ASP A 156 9.49 19.30 1.01
N THR A 157 8.83 19.56 2.14
CA THR A 157 7.61 18.82 2.53
C THR A 157 6.44 19.06 1.57
N ASP A 158 6.29 20.28 1.06
CA ASP A 158 5.18 20.65 0.19
C ASP A 158 5.42 20.11 -1.23
N GLU A 159 6.67 20.20 -1.72
CA GLU A 159 7.13 19.58 -2.96
C GLU A 159 6.94 18.08 -2.96
N ALA A 160 7.26 17.39 -1.86
CA ALA A 160 6.99 15.95 -1.73
C ALA A 160 5.48 15.64 -1.79
N GLY A 161 4.64 16.45 -1.16
CA GLY A 161 3.18 16.31 -1.24
C GLY A 161 2.64 16.50 -2.67
N ARG A 162 3.14 17.53 -3.38
CA ARG A 162 2.80 17.76 -4.79
C ARG A 162 3.30 16.64 -5.71
N THR A 163 4.52 16.14 -5.48
CA THR A 163 5.09 14.99 -6.18
C THR A 163 4.22 13.75 -6.00
N ALA A 164 3.84 13.42 -4.77
CA ALA A 164 2.96 12.28 -4.48
C ALA A 164 1.59 12.42 -5.16
N THR A 165 1.03 13.63 -5.21
CA THR A 165 -0.22 13.93 -5.91
C THR A 165 -0.10 13.73 -7.43
N ALA A 166 0.99 14.20 -8.04
CA ALA A 166 1.25 13.98 -9.47
C ALA A 166 1.42 12.49 -9.79
N LEU A 167 2.17 11.75 -8.96
CA LEU A 167 2.34 10.30 -9.09
C LEU A 167 0.99 9.56 -8.95
N HIS A 168 0.14 9.98 -8.01
CA HIS A 168 -1.19 9.41 -7.85
C HIS A 168 -2.05 9.58 -9.11
N ALA A 169 -2.04 10.76 -9.72
CA ALA A 169 -2.76 11.01 -10.97
C ALA A 169 -2.22 10.13 -12.12
N ILE A 170 -0.90 10.04 -12.28
CA ILE A 170 -0.26 9.23 -13.33
C ILE A 170 -0.58 7.74 -13.16
N PHE A 171 -0.41 7.20 -11.96
CA PHE A 171 -0.57 5.76 -11.71
C PHE A 171 -2.03 5.32 -11.61
N ASN A 172 -2.99 6.23 -11.53
CA ASN A 172 -4.41 5.90 -11.60
C ASN A 172 -5.08 6.32 -12.90
N TYR A 173 -4.35 6.96 -13.82
CA TYR A 173 -4.88 7.29 -15.13
C TYR A 173 -5.30 6.02 -15.88
N ARG A 174 -6.51 6.05 -16.45
CA ARG A 174 -7.12 4.96 -17.21
C ARG A 174 -7.56 5.49 -18.55
N PHE A 175 -7.35 4.69 -19.59
CA PHE A 175 -7.79 4.99 -20.94
C PHE A 175 -8.44 3.75 -21.56
N ILE A 176 -9.40 3.98 -22.45
CA ILE A 176 -10.18 2.93 -23.13
C ILE A 176 -9.80 2.78 -24.60
N SER A 177 -9.14 3.79 -25.17
CA SER A 177 -8.72 3.84 -26.57
C SER A 177 -7.21 4.01 -26.64
N PRO A 178 -6.55 3.51 -27.71
CA PRO A 178 -5.11 3.66 -27.86
C PRO A 178 -4.71 5.13 -27.78
N PRO A 179 -3.62 5.47 -27.06
CA PRO A 179 -3.11 6.83 -27.04
C PRO A 179 -2.64 7.24 -28.44
N HIS A 180 -2.88 8.50 -28.79
CA HIS A 180 -2.46 9.03 -30.10
C HIS A 180 -0.93 9.12 -30.22
N GLU A 181 -0.25 9.54 -29.15
CA GLU A 181 1.21 9.65 -29.11
C GLU A 181 1.79 9.25 -27.74
N PRO A 182 3.00 8.65 -27.71
CA PRO A 182 3.67 8.27 -26.45
C PRO A 182 3.79 9.40 -25.44
N GLY A 183 4.25 10.58 -25.90
CA GLY A 183 4.48 11.74 -25.04
C GLY A 183 3.20 12.33 -24.46
N GLN A 184 2.04 12.03 -25.05
CA GLN A 184 0.76 12.54 -24.60
C GLN A 184 0.23 11.78 -23.37
N LEU A 185 0.56 10.49 -23.21
CA LEU A 185 0.06 9.68 -22.09
C LEU A 185 0.29 10.31 -20.71
N LEU A 186 1.47 10.92 -20.47
CA LEU A 186 1.75 11.60 -19.20
C LEU A 186 0.97 12.91 -19.06
N SER A 187 0.77 13.63 -20.17
CA SER A 187 0.05 14.89 -20.21
C SER A 187 -1.46 14.69 -19.99
N ASP A 188 -2.00 13.58 -20.51
CA ASP A 188 -3.42 13.23 -20.41
C ASP A 188 -3.85 12.80 -19.00
N THR A 189 -2.89 12.52 -18.12
CA THR A 189 -3.15 12.11 -16.73
C THR A 189 -3.79 13.20 -15.86
N GLY A 190 -3.74 14.45 -16.31
CA GLY A 190 -4.10 15.62 -15.50
C GLY A 190 -3.08 15.94 -14.39
N ALA A 191 -1.97 15.20 -14.31
CA ALA A 191 -0.89 15.51 -13.39
C ALA A 191 -0.15 16.78 -13.81
N ARG A 192 0.18 17.63 -12.84
CA ARG A 192 1.11 18.74 -13.08
C ARG A 192 2.53 18.19 -13.15
N LEU A 193 3.03 17.92 -14.35
CA LEU A 193 4.35 17.30 -14.55
C LEU A 193 5.51 18.15 -13.99
N ALA A 194 5.32 19.46 -13.84
CA ALA A 194 6.29 20.35 -13.19
C ALA A 194 6.45 20.08 -11.68
N ASP A 195 5.49 19.41 -11.05
CA ASP A 195 5.58 18.97 -9.65
C ASP A 195 6.45 17.70 -9.49
N LEU A 196 6.91 17.09 -10.59
CA LEU A 196 7.81 15.94 -10.54
C LEU A 196 9.28 16.40 -10.65
N PRO A 197 10.19 15.88 -9.81
CA PRO A 197 11.63 16.09 -9.98
C PRO A 197 12.10 15.63 -11.36
N GLN A 198 13.00 16.39 -11.98
CA GLN A 198 13.48 16.09 -13.35
C GLN A 198 13.99 14.65 -13.54
N PRO A 199 14.79 14.07 -12.62
CA PRO A 199 15.23 12.67 -12.77
C PRO A 199 14.07 11.67 -12.74
N LEU A 200 13.04 11.93 -11.92
CA LEU A 200 11.85 11.08 -11.85
C LEU A 200 10.99 11.21 -13.11
N LEU A 201 10.79 12.44 -13.59
CA LEU A 201 10.05 12.69 -14.82
C LEU A 201 10.74 12.04 -16.04
N ALA A 202 12.07 12.16 -16.13
CA ALA A 202 12.86 11.50 -17.17
C ALA A 202 12.68 9.97 -17.12
N TYR A 203 12.80 9.38 -15.93
CA TYR A 203 12.57 7.95 -15.73
C TYR A 203 11.16 7.50 -16.17
N LEU A 204 10.12 8.26 -15.81
CA LEU A 204 8.74 7.95 -16.24
C LEU A 204 8.57 8.08 -17.76
N ARG A 205 9.20 9.07 -18.39
CA ARG A 205 9.20 9.22 -19.86
C ARG A 205 9.87 8.02 -20.53
N GLU A 206 11.01 7.56 -20.05
CA GLU A 206 11.67 6.34 -20.57
C GLU A 206 10.77 5.11 -20.48
N LEU A 207 10.03 4.95 -19.37
CA LEU A 207 9.09 3.83 -19.23
C LEU A 207 7.93 3.94 -20.23
N VAL A 208 7.42 5.14 -20.48
CA VAL A 208 6.34 5.38 -21.46
C VAL A 208 6.83 5.19 -22.90
N GLU A 209 8.02 5.68 -23.24
CA GLU A 209 8.64 5.47 -24.54
C GLU A 209 8.84 3.98 -24.83
N ARG A 210 9.26 3.21 -23.83
CA ARG A 210 9.40 1.75 -23.94
C ARG A 210 8.08 1.05 -24.26
N LEU A 211 6.94 1.53 -23.75
CA LEU A 211 5.64 0.93 -24.09
C LEU A 211 5.36 0.92 -25.59
N HIS A 212 5.94 1.85 -26.34
CA HIS A 212 5.71 2.00 -27.78
C HIS A 212 6.79 1.32 -28.60
N HIS A 213 8.05 1.41 -28.18
CA HIS A 213 9.19 0.89 -28.93
C HIS A 213 9.46 -0.60 -28.67
N ASP A 214 9.06 -1.14 -27.52
CA ASP A 214 9.18 -2.56 -27.24
C ASP A 214 7.99 -3.30 -27.87
N PRO A 215 8.20 -4.12 -28.92
CA PRO A 215 7.11 -4.80 -29.64
C PRO A 215 6.35 -5.79 -28.76
N ARG A 216 6.90 -6.15 -27.59
CA ARG A 216 6.26 -7.04 -26.61
C ARG A 216 5.27 -6.28 -25.73
N LEU A 217 5.46 -4.98 -25.51
CA LEU A 217 4.59 -4.13 -24.70
C LEU A 217 3.55 -3.37 -25.54
N ALA A 218 3.90 -2.99 -26.77
CA ALA A 218 3.05 -2.20 -27.65
C ALA A 218 1.62 -2.74 -27.84
N PRO A 219 1.37 -4.07 -27.95
CA PRO A 219 0.02 -4.60 -28.07
C PRO A 219 -0.92 -4.19 -26.92
N ALA A 220 -0.38 -4.07 -25.70
CA ALA A 220 -1.17 -3.72 -24.51
C ALA A 220 -1.78 -2.31 -24.60
N LEU A 221 -1.18 -1.40 -25.37
CA LEU A 221 -1.70 -0.04 -25.59
C LEU A 221 -3.00 -0.03 -26.39
N HIS A 222 -3.31 -1.11 -27.12
CA HIS A 222 -4.53 -1.21 -27.91
C HIS A 222 -5.76 -1.70 -27.15
N ARG A 223 -5.62 -1.91 -25.82
CA ARG A 223 -6.70 -2.33 -24.93
C ARG A 223 -7.05 -1.24 -23.92
N PRO A 224 -8.23 -1.33 -23.28
CA PRO A 224 -8.49 -0.56 -22.07
C PRO A 224 -7.46 -0.87 -20.98
N GLN A 225 -6.74 0.14 -20.52
CA GLN A 225 -5.62 -0.02 -19.59
C GLN A 225 -5.61 1.03 -18.48
N CYS A 226 -4.80 0.74 -17.46
CA CYS A 226 -4.35 1.73 -16.48
C CYS A 226 -2.87 2.03 -16.73
N LEU A 227 -2.50 3.30 -16.85
CA LEU A 227 -1.12 3.70 -17.12
C LEU A 227 -0.15 3.19 -16.05
N GLY A 228 -0.53 3.21 -14.78
CA GLY A 228 0.34 2.66 -13.72
C GLY A 228 0.62 1.16 -13.85
N ASN A 229 -0.33 0.36 -14.40
CA ASN A 229 -0.08 -1.07 -14.67
C ASN A 229 0.94 -1.21 -15.80
N LEU A 230 0.83 -0.39 -16.84
CA LEU A 230 1.77 -0.36 -17.95
C LEU A 230 3.16 0.12 -17.53
N LEU A 231 3.25 1.13 -16.66
CA LEU A 231 4.54 1.59 -16.11
C LEU A 231 5.22 0.51 -15.28
N LEU A 232 4.46 -0.25 -14.48
CA LEU A 232 4.96 -1.42 -13.77
C LEU A 232 5.47 -2.49 -14.75
N ALA A 233 4.68 -2.84 -15.76
CA ALA A 233 5.09 -3.79 -16.77
C ALA A 233 6.36 -3.33 -17.50
N SER A 234 6.43 -2.06 -17.89
CA SER A 234 7.59 -1.44 -18.55
C SER A 234 8.84 -1.48 -17.65
N ALA A 235 8.70 -1.24 -16.34
CA ALA A 235 9.79 -1.37 -15.38
C ALA A 235 10.29 -2.81 -15.25
N VAL A 236 9.40 -3.81 -15.29
CA VAL A 236 9.78 -5.23 -15.33
C VAL A 236 10.50 -5.58 -16.64
N TYR A 237 9.96 -5.14 -17.78
CA TYR A 237 10.52 -5.42 -19.10
C TYR A 237 11.88 -4.76 -19.34
N ARG A 238 12.15 -3.65 -18.65
CA ARG A 238 13.46 -3.02 -18.62
C ARG A 238 14.56 -3.92 -18.03
N GLN A 239 14.19 -4.87 -17.19
CA GLN A 239 15.09 -5.87 -16.58
C GLN A 239 15.24 -7.13 -17.44
N LEU A 240 14.49 -7.24 -18.55
CA LEU A 240 14.54 -8.36 -19.48
C LEU A 240 15.47 -8.07 -20.66
N ASN A 241 16.06 -9.11 -21.22
CA ASN A 241 16.73 -9.00 -22.51
C ASN A 241 15.70 -8.69 -23.61
N GLY A 242 15.93 -7.64 -24.40
CA GLY A 242 15.07 -7.21 -25.51
C GLY A 242 14.94 -8.23 -26.64
N SER A 243 15.88 -9.17 -26.76
CA SER A 243 15.85 -10.19 -27.82
C SER A 243 14.86 -11.34 -27.55
N LEU A 244 14.39 -11.50 -26.30
CA LEU A 244 13.49 -12.59 -25.92
C LEU A 244 12.08 -12.33 -26.43
N THR A 245 11.51 -13.30 -27.14
CA THR A 245 10.13 -13.33 -27.61
C THR A 245 9.15 -13.61 -26.46
N ALA A 246 7.86 -13.34 -26.66
CA ALA A 246 6.81 -13.64 -25.68
C ALA A 246 6.76 -15.15 -25.31
N ALA A 247 6.96 -16.03 -26.29
CA ALA A 247 6.99 -17.48 -26.08
C ALA A 247 8.19 -17.92 -25.22
N GLU A 248 9.36 -17.32 -25.44
CA GLU A 248 10.56 -17.60 -24.63
C GLU A 248 10.43 -17.06 -23.21
N LEU A 249 9.77 -15.91 -23.03
CA LEU A 249 9.46 -15.37 -21.71
C LEU A 249 8.51 -16.28 -20.92
N LEU A 250 7.48 -16.82 -21.58
CA LEU A 250 6.59 -17.82 -21.00
C LEU A 250 7.34 -19.08 -20.55
N ALA A 251 8.30 -19.57 -21.35
CA ALA A 251 9.11 -20.72 -20.99
C ALA A 251 10.17 -20.43 -19.91
N SER A 252 10.62 -19.19 -19.80
CA SER A 252 11.72 -18.76 -18.92
C SER A 252 11.24 -18.13 -17.61
N HIS A 253 10.45 -18.88 -16.83
CA HIS A 253 9.83 -18.38 -15.59
C HIS A 253 10.82 -17.73 -14.62
N GLN A 254 12.04 -18.27 -14.48
CA GLN A 254 13.04 -17.72 -13.56
C GLN A 254 13.55 -16.33 -14.01
N THR A 255 13.64 -16.10 -15.32
CA THR A 255 14.01 -14.82 -15.91
C THR A 255 12.94 -13.77 -15.64
N VAL A 256 11.66 -14.11 -15.89
CA VAL A 256 10.52 -13.22 -15.62
C VAL A 256 10.36 -12.94 -14.13
N ARG A 257 10.56 -13.94 -13.27
CA ARG A 257 10.57 -13.77 -11.80
C ARG A 257 11.61 -12.76 -11.36
N THR A 258 12.85 -12.94 -11.83
CA THR A 258 13.97 -12.07 -11.44
C THR A 258 13.74 -10.64 -11.92
N ALA A 259 13.27 -10.49 -13.16
CA ALA A 259 12.90 -9.20 -13.72
C ALA A 259 11.76 -8.53 -12.96
N THR A 260 10.72 -9.30 -12.57
CA THR A 260 9.58 -8.79 -11.80
C THR A 260 10.03 -8.20 -10.47
N VAL A 261 10.84 -8.94 -9.70
CA VAL A 261 11.34 -8.48 -8.41
C VAL A 261 12.24 -7.26 -8.56
N ARG A 262 13.15 -7.25 -9.55
CA ARG A 262 14.06 -6.12 -9.78
C ARG A 262 13.33 -4.87 -10.26
N GLY A 263 12.38 -5.03 -11.19
CA GLY A 263 11.60 -3.92 -11.75
C GLY A 263 10.70 -3.28 -10.70
N LEU A 264 10.05 -4.08 -9.86
CA LEU A 264 9.30 -3.58 -8.70
C LEU A 264 10.18 -2.82 -7.72
N ALA A 265 11.35 -3.37 -7.38
CA ALA A 265 12.26 -2.76 -6.43
C ALA A 265 12.83 -1.42 -6.93
N GLU A 266 13.21 -1.37 -8.20
CA GLU A 266 13.66 -0.15 -8.87
C GLU A 266 12.56 0.90 -8.91
N LEU A 267 11.36 0.52 -9.34
CA LEU A 267 10.23 1.45 -9.43
C LEU A 267 9.84 1.99 -8.05
N CYS A 268 9.79 1.14 -7.02
CA CYS A 268 9.53 1.58 -5.65
C CYS A 268 10.55 2.65 -5.22
N ALA A 269 11.85 2.38 -5.40
CA ALA A 269 12.90 3.31 -5.03
C ALA A 269 12.74 4.66 -5.74
N ARG A 270 12.51 4.65 -7.06
CA ARG A 270 12.29 5.88 -7.84
C ARG A 270 11.08 6.68 -7.37
N LEU A 271 10.01 6.02 -6.91
CA LEU A 271 8.80 6.70 -6.46
C LEU A 271 8.87 7.17 -5.00
N GLY A 272 9.99 6.95 -4.30
CA GLY A 272 10.11 7.28 -2.87
C GLY A 272 9.47 6.24 -1.95
N ALA A 273 9.23 5.02 -2.41
CA ALA A 273 8.91 3.88 -1.55
C ALA A 273 10.20 3.07 -1.25
N PRO A 274 10.31 2.40 -0.09
CA PRO A 274 11.38 1.43 0.11
C PRO A 274 11.41 0.36 -1.00
N SER A 275 12.59 -0.07 -1.43
CA SER A 275 12.74 -1.02 -2.56
C SER A 275 12.05 -2.38 -2.35
N GLN A 276 11.79 -2.77 -1.11
CA GLN A 276 11.04 -3.99 -0.77
C GLN A 276 9.67 -3.70 -0.17
N ALA A 277 9.16 -2.46 -0.28
CA ALA A 277 7.88 -2.08 0.29
C ALA A 277 6.72 -2.91 -0.27
N VAL A 278 6.82 -3.34 -1.51
CA VAL A 278 5.79 -4.12 -2.20
C VAL A 278 6.40 -5.36 -2.83
N LEU A 279 5.90 -6.52 -2.41
CA LEU A 279 6.32 -7.83 -2.88
C LEU A 279 5.08 -8.60 -3.35
N PRO A 280 5.13 -9.29 -4.49
CA PRO A 280 4.06 -10.19 -4.86
C PRO A 280 4.09 -11.45 -3.98
N CYS A 281 2.93 -12.01 -3.62
CA CYS A 281 2.86 -13.24 -2.84
C CYS A 281 3.46 -14.45 -3.59
N THR A 282 3.48 -14.38 -4.91
CA THR A 282 4.24 -15.28 -5.79
C THR A 282 4.60 -14.56 -7.09
N THR A 283 5.62 -15.05 -7.79
CA THR A 283 5.99 -14.56 -9.14
C THR A 283 5.51 -15.49 -10.25
N THR A 284 4.85 -16.59 -9.87
CA THR A 284 4.21 -17.50 -10.79
C THR A 284 2.81 -16.98 -11.13
N LEU A 285 2.44 -17.06 -12.41
CA LEU A 285 1.06 -16.80 -12.84
C LEU A 285 0.10 -17.72 -12.09
N ALA A 286 -0.93 -17.12 -11.46
CA ALA A 286 -1.94 -17.86 -10.73
C ALA A 286 -3.29 -17.17 -10.90
N GLN A 287 -4.36 -17.96 -10.91
CA GLN A 287 -5.74 -17.50 -10.96
C GLN A 287 -6.49 -18.05 -9.75
N LEU A 288 -7.41 -17.24 -9.21
CA LEU A 288 -8.29 -17.70 -8.15
C LEU A 288 -9.46 -18.47 -8.77
N GLN A 289 -9.66 -19.71 -8.36
CA GLN A 289 -10.79 -20.52 -8.79
C GLN A 289 -11.79 -20.66 -7.65
N VAL A 290 -13.08 -20.58 -7.97
CA VAL A 290 -14.18 -20.77 -7.02
C VAL A 290 -14.96 -22.01 -7.43
N LEU A 291 -14.99 -23.02 -6.57
CA LEU A 291 -15.88 -24.18 -6.73
C LEU A 291 -17.21 -23.83 -6.08
N TYR A 292 -18.26 -23.75 -6.88
CA TYR A 292 -19.60 -23.50 -6.39
C TYR A 292 -20.18 -24.78 -5.78
N SER A 293 -21.23 -24.63 -4.95
CA SER A 293 -21.87 -25.76 -4.28
C SER A 293 -22.53 -26.76 -5.24
N ASN A 294 -22.75 -26.37 -6.50
CA ASN A 294 -23.29 -27.20 -7.57
C ASN A 294 -22.22 -27.94 -8.39
N GLY A 295 -20.94 -27.87 -8.00
CA GLY A 295 -19.82 -28.43 -8.75
C GLY A 295 -19.28 -27.48 -9.82
#